data_AF-A0A498EWH1-F1
#
_entry.id   AF-A0A498EWH1-F1
#
_cell.length_a   1.000
_cell.length_b   1.000
_cell.length_c   1.000
_cell.angle_alpha   90.00
_cell.angle_beta   90.00
_cell.angle_gamma   90.00
#
_symmetry.space_group_name_H-M   'P 1'
#
loop_
_entity.id
_entity.type
_entity.pdbx_description
1 polymer ?
#
loop_
_entity_poly.entity_id
_entity_poly.type
_entity_poly.pdbx_seq_one_letter_code
_entity_poly.pdbx_strand_id
1 'polypeptide(L)'
;KILERLLTDLELAGDDLVVFVGDLVRKGPDSPGVIDLVRVDSRLVSVRGNNEQKIVRGDKNPDWLRESDREYFESLPVAISFDDVLVVHGGIDPQRSLADHTVEELLTMRSPHGDGYDGPFWYDDYEGPYRVFFGHTVHDHPVERE
;
A
#
# COMPACT_ATOMS: atom_id res chain seq x y z
N LYS A 1 10.93 17.20 -5.08
CA LYS A 1 9.87 16.25 -4.65
C LYS A 1 10.49 14.85 -4.62
N ILE A 2 10.32 14.07 -3.54
CA ILE A 2 11.07 12.82 -3.33
C ILE A 2 10.66 11.73 -4.34
N LEU A 3 9.36 11.57 -4.58
CA LEU A 3 8.84 10.54 -5.49
C LEU A 3 9.33 10.72 -6.93
N GLU A 4 9.23 11.94 -7.48
CA GLU A 4 9.74 12.24 -8.84
C GLU A 4 11.23 11.89 -8.98
N ARG A 5 12.04 12.15 -7.94
CA ARG A 5 13.45 11.77 -7.93
C ARG A 5 13.63 10.25 -7.96
N LEU A 6 12.89 9.51 -7.13
CA LEU A 6 12.95 8.04 -7.14
C LEU A 6 12.55 7.48 -8.51
N LEU A 7 11.48 7.98 -9.11
CA LEU A 7 11.07 7.54 -10.45
C LEU A 7 12.11 7.89 -11.53
N THR A 8 12.80 9.03 -11.39
CA THR A 8 13.91 9.39 -12.28
C THR A 8 15.10 8.43 -12.10
N ASP A 9 15.46 8.12 -10.85
CA ASP A 9 16.58 7.24 -10.53
C ASP A 9 16.33 5.79 -10.95
N LEU A 10 15.07 5.35 -11.07
CA LEU A 10 14.69 4.03 -11.58
C LEU A 10 14.90 3.86 -13.09
N GLU A 11 15.02 4.96 -13.86
CA GLU A 11 15.22 4.95 -15.31
C GLU A 11 14.25 4.01 -16.08
N LEU A 12 12.95 4.07 -15.74
CA LEU A 12 11.93 3.14 -16.21
C LEU A 12 11.89 2.97 -17.74
N ALA A 13 12.02 1.73 -18.21
CA ALA A 13 11.75 1.31 -19.56
C ALA A 13 10.24 1.31 -19.89
N GLY A 14 9.91 1.07 -21.15
CA GLY A 14 8.53 1.09 -21.64
C GLY A 14 7.67 -0.08 -21.15
N ASP A 15 8.31 -1.18 -20.77
CA ASP A 15 7.71 -2.43 -20.29
C ASP A 15 7.82 -2.61 -18.77
N ASP A 16 8.35 -1.61 -18.05
CA ASP A 16 8.39 -1.63 -16.59
C ASP A 16 7.03 -1.30 -15.96
N LEU A 17 6.79 -1.90 -14.80
CA LEU A 17 5.64 -1.63 -13.93
C LEU A 17 6.14 -1.28 -12.53
N VAL A 18 5.66 -0.17 -11.98
CA VAL A 18 5.90 0.22 -10.59
C VAL A 18 4.63 0.00 -9.79
N VAL A 19 4.73 -0.85 -8.77
CA VAL A 19 3.64 -1.13 -7.84
C VAL A 19 3.91 -0.45 -6.50
N PHE A 20 3.07 0.53 -6.15
CA PHE A 20 3.08 1.19 -4.85
C PHE A 20 2.31 0.36 -3.82
N VAL A 21 2.81 0.34 -2.58
CA VAL A 21 2.18 -0.35 -1.43
C VAL A 21 1.10 0.49 -0.72
N GLY A 22 0.54 1.51 -1.38
CA GLY A 22 -0.48 2.41 -0.81
C GLY A 22 0.07 3.57 0.03
N ASP A 23 -0.82 4.28 0.73
CA ASP A 23 -0.51 5.47 1.53
C ASP A 23 0.14 6.60 0.70
N LEU A 24 -0.47 6.88 -0.45
CA LEU A 24 -0.08 7.98 -1.34
C LEU A 24 -0.32 9.37 -0.71
N VAL A 25 -1.19 9.46 0.31
CA VAL A 25 -1.60 10.74 0.93
C VAL A 25 -1.32 10.82 2.44
N ARG A 26 -1.57 12.01 3.04
CA ARG A 26 -1.71 12.34 4.48
C ARG A 26 -0.58 13.16 5.12
N LYS A 27 0.68 12.75 5.02
CA LYS A 27 1.78 13.37 5.79
C LYS A 27 2.69 14.29 4.99
N GLY A 28 2.77 14.07 3.67
CA GLY A 28 3.59 14.89 2.79
C GLY A 28 2.95 16.25 2.47
N PRO A 29 3.75 17.24 2.06
CA PRO A 29 3.26 18.59 1.75
C PRO A 29 2.42 18.68 0.45
N ASP A 30 2.42 17.64 -0.38
CA ASP A 30 1.82 17.67 -1.73
C ASP A 30 1.11 16.34 -2.07
N SER A 31 0.05 16.02 -1.32
CA SER A 31 -0.78 14.83 -1.63
C SER A 31 -1.42 14.91 -3.04
N PRO A 32 -1.98 16.06 -3.49
CA PRO A 32 -2.55 16.16 -4.83
C PRO A 32 -1.53 15.89 -5.94
N GLY A 33 -0.30 16.40 -5.82
CA GLY A 33 0.74 16.15 -6.81
C GLY A 33 1.19 14.69 -6.89
N VAL A 34 1.18 13.96 -5.78
CA VAL A 34 1.44 12.50 -5.79
C VAL A 34 0.33 11.76 -6.52
N ILE A 35 -0.93 12.10 -6.25
CA ILE A 35 -2.09 11.48 -6.91
C ILE A 35 -2.03 11.73 -8.42
N ASP A 36 -1.79 12.97 -8.83
CA ASP A 36 -1.69 13.34 -10.25
C ASP A 36 -0.57 12.57 -10.96
N LEU A 37 0.57 12.40 -10.30
CA LEU A 37 1.70 11.66 -10.84
C LEU A 37 1.39 10.17 -11.03
N VAL A 38 0.84 9.50 -10.02
CA VAL A 38 0.55 8.06 -10.07
C VAL A 38 -0.63 7.75 -10.98
N ARG A 39 -1.66 8.60 -11.01
CA ARG A 39 -2.87 8.34 -11.82
C ARG A 39 -2.65 8.46 -13.33
N VAL A 40 -1.73 9.31 -13.77
CA VAL A 40 -1.57 9.65 -15.20
C VAL A 40 -0.75 8.62 -15.99
N ASP A 41 0.24 8.00 -15.37
CA ASP A 41 1.09 7.00 -16.03
C ASP A 41 0.58 5.58 -15.73
N SER A 42 0.16 4.85 -16.77
CA SER A 42 -0.40 3.50 -16.63
C SER A 42 0.61 2.46 -16.11
N ARG A 43 1.91 2.77 -16.12
CA ARG A 43 2.95 1.93 -15.52
C ARG A 43 3.01 2.09 -13.99
N LEU A 44 2.37 3.12 -13.43
CA LEU A 44 2.36 3.40 -12.01
C LEU A 44 1.03 2.94 -11.41
N VAL A 45 1.05 1.83 -10.68
CA VAL A 45 -0.16 1.26 -10.06
C VAL A 45 0.01 1.18 -8.56
N SER A 46 -1.06 1.35 -7.79
CA SER A 46 -1.00 1.29 -6.33
C SER A 46 -2.04 0.34 -5.80
N VAL A 47 -1.70 -0.42 -4.75
CA VAL A 47 -2.74 -0.89 -3.84
C VAL A 47 -3.27 0.28 -3.03
N ARG A 48 -4.51 0.19 -2.58
CA ARG A 48 -5.11 1.16 -1.67
C ARG A 48 -4.43 1.07 -0.30
N GLY A 49 -4.12 2.20 0.31
CA GLY A 49 -3.65 2.27 1.70
C GLY A 49 -4.76 2.60 2.69
N ASN A 50 -4.44 2.57 3.99
CA ASN A 50 -5.42 2.87 5.02
C ASN A 50 -5.75 4.36 5.08
N ASN A 51 -4.86 5.24 4.61
CA ASN A 51 -5.15 6.67 4.53
C ASN A 51 -6.10 6.99 3.39
N GLU A 52 -5.96 6.33 2.23
CA GLU A 52 -6.94 6.41 1.15
C GLU A 52 -8.29 5.82 1.59
N GLN A 53 -8.31 4.70 2.31
CA GLN A 53 -9.55 4.07 2.80
C GLN A 53 -10.34 4.97 3.76
N LYS A 54 -9.67 5.74 4.64
CA LYS A 54 -10.33 6.74 5.50
C LYS A 54 -10.98 7.85 4.69
N ILE A 55 -10.39 8.22 3.56
CA ILE A 55 -11.02 9.17 2.62
C ILE A 55 -12.22 8.50 1.99
N VAL A 56 -12.09 7.31 1.39
CA VAL A 56 -13.20 6.57 0.75
C VAL A 56 -14.42 6.46 1.67
N ARG A 57 -14.22 6.11 2.95
CA ARG A 57 -15.31 6.01 3.96
C ARG A 57 -15.92 7.36 4.38
N GLY A 58 -15.22 8.46 4.13
CA GLY A 58 -15.63 9.80 4.56
C GLY A 58 -15.16 10.19 5.97
N ASP A 59 -14.37 9.34 6.63
CA ASP A 59 -13.80 9.60 7.97
C ASP A 59 -12.80 10.78 7.96
N LYS A 60 -12.20 11.04 6.79
CA LYS A 60 -11.28 12.17 6.53
C LYS A 60 -11.64 12.87 5.24
N ASN A 61 -11.72 14.19 5.29
CA ASN A 61 -12.00 15.06 4.15
C ASN A 61 -11.03 16.25 4.20
N PRO A 62 -9.78 16.07 3.75
CA PRO A 62 -8.79 17.14 3.78
C PRO A 62 -9.14 18.23 2.75
N ASP A 63 -8.78 19.49 3.04
CA ASP A 63 -9.16 20.65 2.21
C ASP A 63 -8.66 20.60 0.76
N TRP A 64 -7.60 19.83 0.51
CA TRP A 64 -7.04 19.65 -0.84
C TRP A 64 -7.76 18.59 -1.67
N LEU A 65 -8.66 17.80 -1.06
CA LEU A 65 -9.32 16.67 -1.70
C LEU A 65 -10.23 17.14 -2.84
N ARG A 66 -9.99 16.62 -4.05
CA ARG A 66 -10.82 16.90 -5.22
C ARG A 66 -11.91 15.82 -5.34
N GLU A 67 -13.01 16.15 -5.98
CA GLU A 67 -14.16 15.22 -6.13
C GLU A 67 -13.75 13.89 -6.78
N SER A 68 -12.98 13.95 -7.87
CA SER A 68 -12.50 12.76 -8.60
C SER A 68 -11.44 11.96 -7.85
N ASP A 69 -10.86 12.48 -6.77
CA ASP A 69 -9.86 11.73 -5.99
C ASP A 69 -10.48 10.60 -5.19
N ARG A 70 -11.71 10.79 -4.69
CA ARG A 70 -12.42 9.75 -3.96
C ARG A 70 -12.71 8.54 -4.83
N GLU A 71 -13.22 8.77 -6.04
CA GLU A 71 -13.52 7.71 -7.02
C GLU A 71 -12.25 6.95 -7.42
N TYR A 72 -11.13 7.66 -7.59
CA TYR A 72 -9.84 7.03 -7.83
C TYR A 72 -9.37 6.16 -6.66
N PHE A 73 -9.45 6.66 -5.42
CA PHE A 73 -9.08 5.86 -4.25
C PHE A 73 -9.95 4.62 -4.09
N GLU A 74 -11.24 4.72 -4.42
CA GLU A 74 -12.17 3.60 -4.39
C GLU A 74 -11.85 2.55 -5.46
N SER A 75 -11.36 2.98 -6.63
CA SER A 75 -10.98 2.08 -7.73
C SER A 75 -9.63 1.37 -7.51
N LEU A 76 -8.79 1.85 -6.58
CA LEU A 76 -7.54 1.18 -6.24
C LEU A 76 -7.79 -0.24 -5.66
N PRO A 77 -7.10 -1.27 -6.18
CA PRO A 77 -7.21 -2.63 -5.64
C PRO A 77 -6.71 -2.69 -4.20
N VAL A 78 -7.30 -3.55 -3.38
CA VAL A 78 -6.84 -3.78 -2.00
C VAL A 78 -5.63 -4.73 -1.95
N ALA A 79 -5.52 -5.60 -2.95
CA ALA A 79 -4.39 -6.49 -3.15
C ALA A 79 -4.13 -6.65 -4.64
N ILE A 80 -2.85 -6.80 -5.01
CA ILE A 80 -2.41 -7.20 -6.35
C ILE A 80 -1.60 -8.48 -6.21
N SER A 81 -1.87 -9.47 -7.06
CA SER A 81 -1.11 -10.73 -7.09
C SER A 81 -0.76 -11.11 -8.52
N PHE A 82 0.47 -11.57 -8.72
CA PHE A 82 0.96 -12.11 -9.98
C PHE A 82 2.06 -13.12 -9.67
N ASP A 83 2.05 -14.27 -10.36
CA ASP A 83 2.95 -15.40 -10.06
C ASP A 83 2.95 -15.77 -8.56
N ASP A 84 4.11 -15.74 -7.93
CA ASP A 84 4.33 -15.95 -6.50
C ASP A 84 4.38 -14.64 -5.70
N VAL A 85 4.04 -13.50 -6.30
CA VAL A 85 4.05 -12.19 -5.64
C VAL A 85 2.67 -11.80 -5.13
N LEU A 86 2.65 -11.24 -3.92
CA LEU A 86 1.49 -10.55 -3.34
C LEU A 86 1.89 -9.14 -2.90
N VAL A 87 1.10 -8.14 -3.28
CA VAL A 87 1.24 -6.77 -2.80
C VAL A 87 -0.01 -6.39 -2.00
N VAL A 88 0.18 -5.99 -0.75
CA VAL A 88 -0.87 -5.52 0.17
C VAL A 88 -0.34 -4.33 0.97
N HIS A 89 -1.20 -3.44 1.46
CA HIS A 89 -0.72 -2.27 2.17
C HIS A 89 -0.20 -2.58 3.58
N GLY A 90 -1.02 -3.25 4.40
CA GLY A 90 -0.73 -3.55 5.80
C GLY A 90 0.04 -4.85 5.98
N GLY A 91 -0.64 -5.96 5.68
CA GLY A 91 -0.14 -7.31 5.92
C GLY A 91 -1.25 -8.35 5.83
N ILE A 92 -0.90 -9.59 6.19
CA ILE A 92 -1.81 -10.74 6.18
C ILE A 92 -1.59 -11.59 7.43
N ASP A 93 -2.61 -12.32 7.87
CA ASP A 93 -2.50 -13.34 8.90
C ASP A 93 -2.00 -14.63 8.24
N PRO A 94 -0.78 -15.11 8.56
CA PRO A 94 -0.20 -16.31 7.96
C PRO A 94 -1.05 -17.58 8.15
N GLN A 95 -1.94 -17.59 9.15
CA GLN A 95 -2.77 -18.75 9.48
C GLN A 95 -4.10 -18.78 8.72
N ARG A 96 -4.40 -17.75 7.92
CA ARG A 96 -5.68 -17.60 7.20
C ARG A 96 -5.46 -17.52 5.70
N SER A 97 -6.45 -17.96 4.93
CA SER A 97 -6.41 -17.75 3.49
C SER A 97 -6.61 -16.27 3.16
N LEU A 98 -6.05 -15.78 2.04
CA LEU A 98 -6.22 -14.39 1.62
C LEU A 98 -7.69 -13.99 1.48
N ALA A 99 -8.54 -14.90 1.00
CA ALA A 99 -9.97 -14.66 0.80
C ALA A 99 -10.75 -14.47 2.12
N ASP A 100 -10.20 -14.95 3.24
CA ASP A 100 -10.83 -14.83 4.56
C ASP A 100 -10.53 -13.49 5.23
N HIS A 101 -9.63 -12.68 4.67
CA HIS A 101 -9.29 -11.37 5.21
C HIS A 101 -10.34 -10.33 4.83
N THR A 102 -10.69 -9.49 5.78
CA THR A 102 -11.43 -8.26 5.50
C THR A 102 -10.50 -7.22 4.85
N VAL A 103 -11.09 -6.27 4.13
CA VAL A 103 -10.34 -5.13 3.58
C VAL A 103 -9.61 -4.37 4.69
N GLU A 104 -10.23 -4.19 5.86
CA GLU A 104 -9.58 -3.47 6.97
C GLU A 104 -8.32 -4.19 7.44
N GLU A 105 -8.37 -5.52 7.59
CA GLU A 105 -7.22 -6.33 7.98
C GLU A 105 -6.07 -6.16 6.98
N LEU A 106 -6.33 -6.31 5.68
CA LEU A 106 -5.30 -6.16 4.64
C LEU A 106 -4.65 -4.76 4.62
N LEU A 107 -5.38 -3.73 5.06
CA LEU A 107 -4.90 -2.35 5.09
C LEU A 107 -4.24 -1.94 6.41
N THR A 108 -4.44 -2.68 7.50
CA THR A 108 -4.01 -2.22 8.84
C THR A 108 -3.22 -3.25 9.63
N MET A 109 -3.10 -4.47 9.13
CA MET A 109 -2.41 -5.53 9.84
C MET A 109 -0.94 -5.19 10.10
N ARG A 110 -0.55 -5.41 11.35
CA ARG A 110 0.83 -5.34 11.84
C ARG A 110 1.16 -6.61 12.58
N SER A 111 0.27 -7.00 13.48
CA SER A 111 0.34 -8.19 14.30
C SER A 111 -1.02 -8.90 14.27
N PRO A 112 -1.12 -10.17 13.85
CA PRO A 112 -2.38 -10.91 13.82
C PRO A 112 -2.94 -11.16 15.23
N HIS A 113 -2.04 -11.26 16.22
CA HIS A 113 -2.35 -11.66 17.60
C HIS A 113 -1.92 -10.64 18.67
N GLY A 114 -1.49 -9.44 18.26
CA GLY A 114 -0.95 -8.38 19.13
C GLY A 114 -1.59 -7.01 18.87
N ASP A 115 -1.10 -5.96 19.53
CA ASP A 115 -1.72 -4.63 19.59
C ASP A 115 -1.05 -3.55 18.72
N GLY A 116 -0.38 -3.97 17.65
CA GLY A 116 0.21 -3.08 16.67
C GLY A 116 1.73 -3.21 16.60
N TYR A 117 2.46 -2.39 17.37
CA TYR A 117 3.92 -2.36 17.33
C TYR A 117 4.61 -3.28 18.35
N ASP A 118 3.87 -3.85 19.32
CA ASP A 118 4.47 -4.70 20.36
C ASP A 118 4.71 -6.15 19.91
N GLY A 119 4.24 -6.52 18.70
CA GLY A 119 4.48 -7.80 18.06
C GLY A 119 3.74 -9.00 18.70
N PRO A 120 4.00 -10.24 18.23
CA PRO A 120 4.82 -10.57 17.06
C PRO A 120 4.23 -9.96 15.77
N PHE A 121 5.08 -9.49 14.86
CA PHE A 121 4.60 -8.99 13.58
C PHE A 121 4.10 -10.14 12.72
N TRP A 122 3.18 -9.83 11.80
CA TRP A 122 2.57 -10.83 10.93
C TRP A 122 3.62 -11.57 10.08
N TYR A 123 4.69 -10.87 9.71
CA TYR A 123 5.78 -11.41 8.92
C TYR A 123 6.82 -12.14 9.77
N ASP A 124 6.68 -12.27 11.10
CA ASP A 124 7.65 -13.01 11.91
C ASP A 124 7.49 -14.54 11.71
N ASP A 125 6.25 -15.00 11.54
CA ASP A 125 5.88 -16.42 11.36
C ASP A 125 5.43 -16.74 9.92
N TYR A 126 5.65 -15.83 8.97
CA TYR A 126 5.21 -16.02 7.59
C TYR A 126 6.18 -16.88 6.79
N GLU A 127 5.70 -18.00 6.25
CA GLU A 127 6.52 -18.99 5.53
C GLU A 127 6.06 -19.19 4.07
N GLY A 128 5.32 -18.22 3.51
CA GLY A 128 4.81 -18.29 2.14
C GLY A 128 3.33 -18.69 2.06
N PRO A 129 2.82 -19.05 0.86
CA PRO A 129 3.59 -19.41 -0.34
C PRO A 129 4.03 -18.21 -1.21
N TYR A 130 3.61 -16.99 -0.87
CA TYR A 130 3.89 -15.81 -1.69
C TYR A 130 5.11 -15.05 -1.17
N ARG A 131 5.81 -14.33 -2.04
CA ARG A 131 6.65 -13.20 -1.66
C ARG A 131 5.77 -11.97 -1.49
N VAL A 132 5.66 -11.49 -0.26
CA VAL A 132 4.76 -10.39 0.08
C VAL A 132 5.50 -9.06 0.15
N PHE A 133 5.06 -8.08 -0.64
CA PHE A 133 5.51 -6.69 -0.56
C PHE A 133 4.45 -5.87 0.16
N PHE A 134 4.87 -5.13 1.19
CA PHE A 134 3.97 -4.39 2.05
C PHE A 134 4.58 -3.08 2.53
N GLY A 135 3.74 -2.23 3.11
CA GLY A 135 4.13 -0.97 3.73
C GLY A 135 3.57 -0.89 5.14
N HIS A 136 2.95 0.24 5.46
CA HIS A 136 2.21 0.52 6.71
C HIS A 136 3.02 0.49 8.01
N THR A 137 3.76 -0.59 8.28
CA THR A 137 4.64 -0.74 9.43
C THR A 137 5.94 0.00 9.18
N VAL A 138 6.17 1.06 9.95
CA VAL A 138 7.36 1.90 9.81
C VAL A 138 8.49 1.27 10.59
N HIS A 139 9.60 1.02 9.89
CA HIS A 139 10.84 0.49 10.44
C HIS A 139 11.99 1.45 10.11
N ASP A 140 13.09 1.35 10.87
CA ASP A 140 14.32 2.10 10.57
C ASP A 140 14.99 1.62 9.28
N HIS A 141 14.77 0.34 8.91
CA HIS A 141 15.26 -0.30 7.70
C HIS A 141 14.17 -1.20 7.09
N PRO A 142 14.21 -1.47 5.76
CA PRO A 142 13.29 -2.43 5.14
C PRO A 142 13.36 -3.82 5.81
N VAL A 143 12.21 -4.47 5.92
CA VAL A 143 12.14 -5.87 6.36
C VAL A 143 12.38 -6.77 5.16
N GLU A 144 13.42 -7.59 5.23
CA GLU A 144 13.80 -8.54 4.18
C GLU A 144 13.89 -9.94 4.81
N ARG A 145 13.09 -10.87 4.31
CA ARG A 145 13.14 -12.30 4.65
C ARG A 145 13.30 -13.08 3.34
N GLU A 146 14.21 -14.05 3.34
CA GLU A 146 14.45 -14.99 2.23
C GLU A 146 13.44 -16.14 2.23
#